data_AF-A0A935UYV7-F1
#
_entry.id   AF-A0A935UYV7-F1
#
_cell.length_a   1.000
_cell.length_b   1.000
_cell.length_c   1.000
_cell.angle_alpha   90.00
_cell.angle_beta   90.00
_cell.angle_gamma   90.00
#
_symmetry.space_group_name_H-M   'P 1'
#
loop_
_entity.id
_entity.type
_entity.pdbx_description
1 polymer ?
#
loop_
_entity_poly.entity_id
_entity_poly.type
_entity_poly.pdbx_seq_one_letter_code
_entity_poly.pdbx_strand_id
1 'polypeptide(L)'
;MFSLILSILSCAEPPTCAGERLFGAPNERTGLDASSCAPVCEDCGGAPWSPPSYDAADFAAWRALSHQNAPAPLTETPYGGADPIAPGPDAVCAVILDTSGGYTTQSFQSSRAAARAGGVPTHFGVCGLCSGLADLAVYAETPDLTEPVRACGLEHLDGDVVKLTACIQAIGFTPACASIWAYNTLNTRAECLEECLEALDQPYHSADGALNDCLLCDEEESGPVFQAVAGRTRRNTGLASSMCRPCAEVRPLTHEYTP
;
A
#
# COMPACT_ATOMS: atom_id res chain seq x y z
N MET A 1 44.90 33.97 7.12
CA MET A 1 43.56 34.54 7.29
C MET A 1 42.67 34.00 6.16
N PHE A 2 42.16 32.78 6.32
CA PHE A 2 41.20 32.15 5.40
C PHE A 2 40.32 31.27 6.28
N SER A 3 39.12 31.75 6.57
CA SER A 3 38.12 31.02 7.35
C SER A 3 37.30 30.20 6.37
N LEU A 4 37.41 28.88 6.47
CA LEU A 4 36.59 27.91 5.76
C LEU A 4 35.24 27.83 6.51
N ILE A 5 34.16 28.35 5.92
CA ILE A 5 32.80 28.17 6.45
C ILE A 5 32.29 26.84 5.91
N LEU A 6 32.23 25.86 6.81
CA LEU A 6 31.62 24.55 6.61
C LEU A 6 30.10 24.72 6.75
N SER A 7 29.37 24.79 5.63
CA SER A 7 27.91 24.76 5.63
C SER A 7 27.45 23.33 5.89
N ILE A 8 27.04 23.07 7.12
CA ILE A 8 26.34 21.86 7.54
C ILE A 8 24.94 21.96 6.91
N LEU A 9 24.64 21.12 5.90
CA LEU A 9 23.26 20.88 5.51
C LEU A 9 22.60 20.15 6.67
N SER A 10 21.77 20.85 7.43
CA SER A 10 20.81 20.23 8.34
C SER A 10 19.84 19.43 7.49
N CYS A 11 19.72 18.13 7.77
CA CYS A 11 18.53 17.38 7.40
C CYS A 11 17.33 18.15 7.96
N ALA A 12 16.36 18.49 7.10
CA ALA A 12 15.08 18.96 7.57
C ALA A 12 14.45 17.82 8.38
N GLU A 13 14.06 18.10 9.61
CA GLU A 13 13.16 17.23 10.37
C GLU A 13 11.91 16.96 9.50
N PRO A 14 11.38 15.72 9.45
CA PRO A 14 10.08 15.50 8.84
C PRO A 14 9.05 16.40 9.57
N PRO A 15 8.11 17.02 8.84
CA PRO A 15 7.11 17.88 9.47
C PRO A 15 6.37 17.10 10.56
N THR A 16 6.45 17.60 11.79
CA THR A 16 5.73 17.04 12.93
C THR A 16 4.24 17.34 12.75
N CYS A 17 3.42 16.29 12.65
CA CYS A 17 1.96 16.35 12.47
C CYS A 17 1.21 16.83 13.72
N ALA A 18 1.67 17.88 14.40
CA ALA A 18 0.90 18.54 15.44
C ALA A 18 -0.16 19.45 14.78
N GLY A 19 -1.28 18.87 14.36
CA GLY A 19 -2.47 19.64 13.94
C GLY A 19 -2.98 19.40 12.52
N GLU A 20 -2.42 18.48 11.74
CA GLU A 20 -3.00 18.07 10.46
C GLU A 20 -3.83 16.81 10.63
N ARG A 21 -5.07 16.83 10.13
CA ARG A 21 -5.91 15.62 10.08
C ARG A 21 -5.25 14.61 9.15
N LEU A 22 -5.11 13.37 9.60
CA LEU A 22 -4.59 12.28 8.79
C LEU A 22 -5.63 11.86 7.73
N PHE A 23 -5.13 11.39 6.60
CA PHE A 23 -5.93 10.80 5.54
C PHE A 23 -6.16 9.30 5.81
N GLY A 24 -7.41 8.86 5.86
CA GLY A 24 -7.76 7.45 6.06
C GLY A 24 -9.25 7.20 6.20
N ALA A 25 -9.62 5.95 6.43
CA ALA A 25 -10.99 5.50 6.65
C ALA A 25 -11.05 4.85 8.04
N PRO A 26 -11.16 5.64 9.12
CA PRO A 26 -11.03 5.12 10.48
C PRO A 26 -12.14 4.13 10.81
N ASN A 27 -11.79 3.09 11.56
CA ASN A 27 -12.72 2.13 12.14
C ASN A 27 -12.41 1.90 13.63
N GLU A 28 -13.06 0.91 14.25
CA GLU A 28 -12.88 0.59 15.67
C GLU A 28 -11.44 0.19 16.05
N ARG A 29 -10.65 -0.29 15.09
CA ARG A 29 -9.24 -0.70 15.29
C ARG A 29 -8.26 0.43 15.01
N THR A 30 -8.66 1.48 14.29
CA THR A 30 -7.77 2.61 13.96
C THR A 30 -7.25 3.34 15.20
N GLY A 31 -8.08 3.55 16.22
CA GLY A 31 -7.70 4.33 17.41
C GLY A 31 -7.80 5.85 17.26
N LEU A 32 -8.26 6.32 16.10
CA LEU A 32 -8.51 7.73 15.79
C LEU A 32 -9.97 7.92 15.39
N ASP A 33 -10.55 9.07 15.74
CA ASP A 33 -11.88 9.45 15.28
C ASP A 33 -11.84 10.29 13.99
N ALA A 34 -13.02 10.64 13.48
CA ALA A 34 -13.18 11.43 12.26
C ALA A 34 -12.56 12.84 12.32
N SER A 35 -12.24 13.35 13.52
CA SER A 35 -11.59 14.64 13.69
C SER A 35 -10.08 14.56 13.46
N SER A 36 -9.46 13.42 13.77
CA SER A 36 -8.03 13.14 13.60
C SER A 36 -7.70 12.35 12.34
N CYS A 37 -8.66 11.58 11.80
CA CYS A 37 -8.50 10.83 10.56
C CYS A 37 -9.77 10.86 9.71
N ALA A 38 -9.68 11.24 8.44
CA ALA A 38 -10.83 11.25 7.53
C ALA A 38 -10.42 10.95 6.08
N PRO A 39 -11.36 10.56 5.19
CA PRO A 39 -11.07 10.34 3.77
C PRO A 39 -10.99 11.68 3.01
N VAL A 40 -10.27 12.63 3.60
CA VAL A 40 -10.05 13.98 3.08
C VAL A 40 -8.60 14.33 3.38
N CYS A 41 -7.85 14.59 2.32
CA CYS A 41 -6.54 15.20 2.40
C CYS A 41 -6.73 16.71 2.29
N GLU A 42 -6.35 17.49 3.30
CA GLU A 42 -6.60 18.94 3.31
C GLU A 42 -5.62 19.70 2.40
N ASP A 43 -4.39 19.18 2.26
CA ASP A 43 -3.37 19.71 1.34
C ASP A 43 -2.62 18.59 0.62
N CYS A 44 -3.14 18.19 -0.54
CA CYS A 44 -2.54 17.21 -1.43
C CYS A 44 -1.89 17.91 -2.64
N GLY A 45 -0.84 18.69 -2.39
CA GLY A 45 -0.12 19.42 -3.44
C GLY A 45 -0.74 20.77 -3.78
N GLY A 46 -1.26 21.47 -2.77
CA GLY A 46 -1.85 22.81 -2.85
C GLY A 46 -3.38 22.84 -2.99
N ALA A 47 -4.04 21.68 -2.89
CA ALA A 47 -5.50 21.59 -2.95
C ALA A 47 -6.04 20.43 -2.09
N PRO A 48 -7.24 20.58 -1.52
CA PRO A 48 -7.90 19.49 -0.82
C PRO A 48 -8.34 18.40 -1.80
N TRP A 49 -8.32 17.16 -1.36
CA TRP A 49 -8.69 16.01 -2.17
C TRP A 49 -9.39 14.93 -1.35
N SER A 50 -10.40 14.29 -1.95
CA SER A 50 -11.07 13.11 -1.41
C SER A 50 -11.15 12.04 -2.49
N PRO A 51 -10.87 10.77 -2.17
CA PRO A 51 -11.05 9.68 -3.10
C PRO A 51 -12.53 9.54 -3.46
N PRO A 52 -12.85 9.19 -4.72
CA PRO A 52 -14.18 8.72 -5.06
C PRO A 52 -14.59 7.53 -4.17
N SER A 53 -15.88 7.41 -3.90
CA SER A 53 -16.43 6.17 -3.34
C SER A 53 -16.68 5.19 -4.48
N TYR A 54 -16.28 3.94 -4.28
CA TYR A 54 -16.51 2.85 -5.22
C TYR A 54 -17.47 1.85 -4.59
N ASP A 55 -18.30 1.21 -5.42
CA ASP A 55 -19.30 0.26 -4.98
C ASP A 55 -19.11 -1.15 -5.60
N ALA A 56 -20.03 -2.06 -5.28
CA ALA A 56 -19.99 -3.43 -5.76
C ALA A 56 -19.99 -3.56 -7.30
N ALA A 57 -20.58 -2.61 -8.03
CA ALA A 57 -20.56 -2.60 -9.49
C ALA A 57 -19.17 -2.23 -10.02
N ASP A 58 -18.51 -1.25 -9.40
CA ASP A 58 -17.12 -0.88 -9.74
C ASP A 58 -16.18 -2.07 -9.53
N PHE A 59 -16.29 -2.73 -8.38
CA PHE A 59 -15.45 -3.87 -8.05
C PHE A 59 -15.69 -5.06 -8.98
N ALA A 60 -16.95 -5.31 -9.36
CA ALA A 60 -17.29 -6.34 -10.34
C ALA A 60 -16.72 -5.99 -11.72
N ALA A 61 -16.79 -4.72 -12.13
CA ALA A 61 -16.22 -4.27 -13.40
C ALA A 61 -14.69 -4.44 -13.44
N TRP A 62 -13.98 -4.08 -12.37
CA TRP A 62 -12.53 -4.26 -12.27
C TRP A 62 -12.12 -5.72 -12.32
N ARG A 63 -12.85 -6.61 -11.65
CA ARG A 63 -12.58 -8.06 -11.68
C ARG A 63 -12.98 -8.73 -12.99
N ALA A 64 -13.90 -8.13 -13.75
CA ALA A 64 -14.30 -8.65 -15.06
C ALA A 64 -13.23 -8.42 -16.14
N LEU A 65 -12.34 -7.44 -15.95
CA LEU A 65 -11.24 -7.17 -16.87
C LEU A 65 -10.14 -8.24 -16.75
N SER A 66 -9.73 -8.81 -17.88
CA SER A 66 -8.70 -9.87 -17.92
C SER A 66 -7.28 -9.30 -17.88
N HIS A 67 -6.48 -9.66 -16.87
CA HIS A 67 -5.09 -9.22 -16.74
C HIS A 67 -4.16 -10.08 -17.62
N GLN A 68 -3.77 -9.55 -18.78
CA GLN A 68 -3.05 -10.31 -19.82
C GLN A 68 -1.59 -10.60 -19.48
N ASN A 69 -0.98 -9.78 -18.61
CA ASN A 69 0.39 -9.96 -18.13
C ASN A 69 0.45 -10.11 -16.61
N ALA A 70 -0.48 -10.88 -16.04
CA ALA A 70 -0.50 -11.20 -14.62
C ALA A 70 0.83 -11.86 -14.20
N PRO A 71 1.47 -11.41 -13.11
CA PRO A 71 2.71 -12.01 -12.63
C PRO A 71 2.46 -13.38 -12.00
N ALA A 72 3.50 -14.23 -12.00
CA ALA A 72 3.46 -15.48 -11.27
C ALA A 72 3.60 -15.25 -9.75
N PRO A 73 3.02 -16.13 -8.90
CA PRO A 73 3.27 -16.11 -7.47
C PRO A 73 4.74 -16.36 -7.13
N LEU A 74 5.17 -15.83 -5.98
CA LEU A 74 6.49 -16.10 -5.42
C LEU A 74 6.59 -17.58 -5.01
N THR A 75 7.74 -18.19 -5.32
CA THR A 75 8.09 -19.55 -4.88
C THR A 75 9.17 -19.56 -3.81
N GLU A 76 9.77 -18.40 -3.53
CA GLU A 76 10.82 -18.21 -2.53
C GLU A 76 10.67 -16.85 -1.87
N THR A 77 11.30 -16.70 -0.70
CA THR A 77 11.24 -15.44 0.04
C THR A 77 11.97 -14.32 -0.72
N PRO A 78 11.36 -13.15 -0.89
CA PRO A 78 12.04 -11.97 -1.42
C PRO A 78 12.88 -11.26 -0.35
N TYR A 79 12.77 -11.66 0.92
CA TYR A 79 13.52 -11.10 2.05
C TYR A 79 14.89 -11.77 2.21
N GLY A 80 15.87 -11.02 2.73
CA GLY A 80 17.26 -11.50 2.93
C GLY A 80 18.23 -11.17 1.79
N GLY A 81 17.76 -10.46 0.75
CA GLY A 81 18.58 -9.86 -0.30
C GLY A 81 19.01 -8.42 0.02
N ALA A 82 19.69 -7.78 -0.93
CA ALA A 82 19.90 -6.34 -0.87
C ALA A 82 18.55 -5.60 -1.04
N ASP A 83 18.41 -4.45 -0.39
CA ASP A 83 17.21 -3.63 -0.50
C ASP A 83 16.88 -3.35 -1.97
N PRO A 84 15.60 -3.45 -2.35
CA PRO A 84 15.18 -3.10 -3.69
C PRO A 84 15.52 -1.65 -4.00
N ILE A 85 15.95 -1.39 -5.24
CA ILE A 85 16.16 -0.03 -5.71
C ILE A 85 14.81 0.68 -5.69
N ALA A 86 14.71 1.73 -4.85
CA ALA A 86 13.53 2.56 -4.77
C ALA A 86 13.19 3.12 -6.16
N PRO A 87 11.94 3.03 -6.61
CA PRO A 87 11.54 3.62 -7.87
C PRO A 87 11.69 5.14 -7.81
N GLY A 88 11.85 5.78 -8.97
CA GLY A 88 11.85 7.25 -9.03
C GLY A 88 10.58 7.84 -8.42
N PRO A 89 10.63 9.03 -7.80
CA PRO A 89 9.50 9.59 -7.04
C PRO A 89 8.24 9.82 -7.89
N ASP A 90 8.42 9.99 -9.20
CA ASP A 90 7.32 10.17 -10.15
C ASP A 90 6.82 8.87 -10.77
N ALA A 91 7.47 7.73 -10.50
CA ALA A 91 7.12 6.47 -11.13
C ALA A 91 5.66 6.08 -10.84
N VAL A 92 5.03 5.44 -11.83
CA VAL A 92 3.66 4.92 -11.72
C VAL A 92 3.56 3.56 -12.37
N CYS A 93 2.68 2.73 -11.84
CA CYS A 93 2.12 1.61 -12.56
C CYS A 93 0.85 2.08 -13.24
N ALA A 94 0.69 1.78 -14.52
CA ALA A 94 -0.50 2.13 -15.29
C ALA A 94 -1.16 0.90 -15.91
N VAL A 95 -2.47 0.97 -16.01
CA VAL A 95 -3.32 0.03 -16.73
C VAL A 95 -3.43 0.50 -18.19
N ILE A 96 -3.12 -0.39 -19.13
CA ILE A 96 -3.35 -0.17 -20.56
C ILE A 96 -4.47 -1.12 -20.97
N LEU A 97 -5.64 -0.56 -21.23
CA LEU A 97 -6.83 -1.30 -21.63
C LEU A 97 -6.67 -1.80 -23.07
N ASP A 98 -7.10 -3.03 -23.32
CA ASP A 98 -7.30 -3.54 -24.67
C ASP A 98 -8.76 -3.37 -25.11
N THR A 99 -9.01 -3.40 -26.42
CA THR A 99 -10.35 -3.24 -26.99
C THR A 99 -11.26 -4.46 -26.80
N SER A 100 -10.75 -5.54 -26.21
CA SER A 100 -11.44 -6.82 -25.99
C SER A 100 -11.85 -7.07 -24.54
N GLY A 101 -11.68 -6.07 -23.65
CA GLY A 101 -12.03 -6.20 -22.23
C GLY A 101 -10.94 -6.83 -21.36
N GLY A 102 -9.69 -6.88 -21.85
CA GLY A 102 -8.51 -7.14 -21.04
C GLY A 102 -7.65 -5.90 -20.84
N TYR A 103 -6.55 -6.08 -20.12
CA TYR A 103 -5.57 -5.03 -19.87
C TYR A 103 -4.19 -5.60 -19.57
N THR A 104 -3.20 -4.74 -19.69
CA THR A 104 -1.86 -4.98 -19.12
C THR A 104 -1.52 -3.94 -18.08
N THR A 105 -0.64 -4.30 -17.14
CA THR A 105 0.01 -3.34 -16.25
C THR A 105 1.42 -3.05 -16.73
N GLN A 106 1.82 -1.78 -16.72
CA GLN A 106 3.16 -1.38 -17.12
C GLN A 106 3.70 -0.24 -16.25
N SER A 107 4.98 -0.36 -15.86
CA SER A 107 5.69 0.68 -15.11
C SER A 107 6.13 1.81 -16.04
N PHE A 108 5.96 3.05 -15.58
CA PHE A 108 6.39 4.26 -16.26
C PHE A 108 7.14 5.17 -15.30
N GLN A 109 8.05 5.99 -15.82
CA GLN A 109 8.79 6.97 -15.03
C GLN A 109 7.92 8.15 -14.53
N SER A 110 6.72 8.35 -15.10
CA SER A 110 5.80 9.42 -14.71
C SER A 110 4.38 9.15 -15.23
N SER A 111 3.36 9.73 -14.59
CA SER A 111 1.97 9.73 -15.09
C SER A 111 1.86 10.28 -16.51
N ARG A 112 2.69 11.28 -16.84
CA ARG A 112 2.76 11.85 -18.19
C ARG A 112 3.30 10.85 -19.22
N ALA A 113 4.26 10.00 -18.83
CA ALA A 113 4.76 8.95 -19.71
C ALA A 113 3.74 7.83 -19.91
N ALA A 114 3.02 7.45 -18.85
CA ALA A 114 1.89 6.51 -18.93
C ALA A 114 0.80 7.03 -19.88
N ALA A 115 0.36 8.28 -19.72
CA ALA A 115 -0.68 8.87 -20.56
C ALA A 115 -0.31 8.90 -22.05
N ARG A 116 0.95 9.20 -22.39
CA ARG A 116 1.44 9.15 -23.79
C ARG A 116 1.42 7.74 -24.38
N ALA A 117 1.47 6.71 -23.55
CA ALA A 117 1.35 5.31 -23.96
C ALA A 117 -0.10 4.80 -23.93
N GLY A 118 -1.09 5.68 -23.68
CA GLY A 118 -2.49 5.30 -23.51
C GLY A 118 -2.79 4.59 -22.18
N GLY A 119 -1.86 4.65 -21.22
CA GLY A 119 -2.02 4.06 -19.90
C GLY A 119 -2.70 5.01 -18.91
N VAL A 120 -3.58 4.45 -18.08
CA VAL A 120 -4.21 5.10 -16.93
C VAL A 120 -3.45 4.71 -15.66
N PRO A 121 -2.78 5.65 -14.96
CA PRO A 121 -2.10 5.35 -13.70
C PRO A 121 -3.06 4.69 -12.70
N THR A 122 -2.60 3.63 -12.05
CA THR A 122 -3.41 2.84 -11.10
C THR A 122 -2.82 2.83 -9.69
N HIS A 123 -1.52 3.07 -9.54
CA HIS A 123 -0.87 3.42 -8.28
C HIS A 123 0.49 4.07 -8.57
N PHE A 124 1.06 4.74 -7.56
CA PHE A 124 2.43 5.27 -7.63
C PHE A 124 3.47 4.20 -7.32
N GLY A 125 4.69 4.35 -7.82
CA GLY A 125 5.72 3.31 -7.81
C GLY A 125 5.70 2.43 -9.07
N VAL A 126 6.52 1.38 -9.11
CA VAL A 126 6.56 0.42 -10.23
C VAL A 126 5.50 -0.66 -10.05
N CYS A 127 5.04 -1.27 -11.16
CA CYS A 127 4.16 -2.43 -11.08
C CYS A 127 4.84 -3.61 -10.37
N GLY A 128 4.03 -4.40 -9.67
CA GLY A 128 4.43 -5.60 -8.94
C GLY A 128 3.27 -6.60 -8.84
N LEU A 129 3.35 -7.50 -7.85
CA LEU A 129 2.44 -8.64 -7.72
C LEU A 129 0.99 -8.27 -7.40
N CYS A 130 0.76 -7.10 -6.82
CA CYS A 130 -0.55 -6.59 -6.41
C CYS A 130 -1.09 -5.49 -7.33
N SER A 131 -0.46 -5.26 -8.48
CA SER A 131 -0.82 -4.13 -9.36
C SER A 131 -2.11 -4.33 -10.16
N GLY A 132 -2.61 -5.57 -10.25
CA GLY A 132 -3.83 -5.89 -10.98
C GLY A 132 -5.09 -5.21 -10.43
N LEU A 133 -6.10 -5.06 -11.27
CA LEU A 133 -7.41 -4.50 -10.94
C LEU A 133 -8.23 -5.42 -10.01
N ALA A 134 -8.00 -6.73 -10.05
CA ALA A 134 -8.60 -7.64 -9.08
C ALA A 134 -8.09 -7.39 -7.66
N ASP A 135 -6.79 -7.12 -7.50
CA ASP A 135 -6.19 -6.77 -6.20
C ASP A 135 -6.58 -5.35 -5.77
N LEU A 136 -6.70 -4.40 -6.71
CA LEU A 136 -7.28 -3.07 -6.43
C LEU A 136 -8.68 -3.19 -5.82
N ALA A 137 -9.53 -4.07 -6.36
CA ALA A 137 -10.87 -4.28 -5.83
C ALA A 137 -10.83 -4.73 -4.36
N VAL A 138 -9.89 -5.60 -3.98
CA VAL A 138 -9.69 -6.01 -2.58
C VAL A 138 -9.29 -4.83 -1.69
N TYR A 139 -8.34 -4.00 -2.13
CA TYR A 139 -7.93 -2.80 -1.40
C TYR A 139 -9.07 -1.79 -1.21
N ALA A 140 -9.97 -1.67 -2.18
CA ALA A 140 -11.09 -0.75 -2.11
C ALA A 140 -12.27 -1.30 -1.29
N GLU A 141 -12.55 -2.59 -1.40
CA GLU A 141 -13.62 -3.28 -0.66
C GLU A 141 -13.31 -3.44 0.83
N THR A 142 -12.03 -3.61 1.15
CA THR A 142 -11.56 -3.88 2.50
C THR A 142 -10.57 -2.79 2.93
N PRO A 143 -11.05 -1.61 3.38
CA PRO A 143 -10.16 -0.54 3.85
C PRO A 143 -9.25 -0.97 5.00
N ASP A 144 -9.70 -1.97 5.78
CA ASP A 144 -8.92 -2.60 6.83
C ASP A 144 -8.46 -4.01 6.46
N LEU A 145 -7.35 -4.07 5.74
CA LEU A 145 -6.68 -5.34 5.43
C LEU A 145 -5.78 -5.83 6.58
N THR A 146 -5.58 -5.04 7.63
CA THR A 146 -4.68 -5.42 8.73
C THR A 146 -5.28 -6.56 9.53
N GLU A 147 -6.55 -6.47 9.94
CA GLU A 147 -7.25 -7.56 10.64
C GLU A 147 -7.25 -8.90 9.90
N PRO A 148 -7.76 -9.01 8.65
CA PRO A 148 -7.89 -10.30 8.00
C PRO A 148 -6.53 -10.95 7.66
N VAL A 149 -5.52 -10.17 7.29
CA VAL A 149 -4.17 -10.71 7.07
C VAL A 149 -3.54 -11.17 8.39
N ARG A 150 -3.72 -10.40 9.48
CA ARG A 150 -3.26 -10.78 10.81
C ARG A 150 -3.93 -12.06 11.30
N ALA A 151 -5.24 -12.23 11.06
CA ALA A 151 -5.95 -13.46 11.38
C ALA A 151 -5.31 -14.68 10.69
N CYS A 152 -5.03 -14.58 9.38
CA CYS A 152 -4.29 -15.62 8.66
C CYS A 152 -2.90 -15.88 9.27
N GLY A 153 -2.19 -14.83 9.69
CA GLY A 153 -0.91 -14.95 10.39
C GLY A 153 -1.02 -15.73 11.71
N LEU A 154 -2.08 -15.52 12.49
CA LEU A 154 -2.32 -16.22 13.76
C LEU A 154 -2.81 -17.66 13.56
N GLU A 155 -3.52 -17.97 12.47
CA GLU A 155 -3.94 -19.33 12.13
C GLU A 155 -2.78 -20.22 11.66
N HIS A 156 -1.73 -19.61 11.11
CA HIS A 156 -0.57 -20.30 10.51
C HIS A 156 0.74 -20.02 11.24
N LEU A 157 0.75 -20.20 12.57
CA LEU A 157 1.95 -20.08 13.40
C LEU A 157 3.04 -21.13 13.09
N ASP A 158 2.67 -22.22 12.41
CA ASP A 158 3.60 -23.23 11.90
C ASP A 158 4.54 -22.71 10.80
N GLY A 159 4.23 -21.53 10.24
CA GLY A 159 5.06 -20.88 9.21
C GLY A 159 4.90 -21.50 7.82
N ASP A 160 3.86 -22.32 7.62
CA ASP A 160 3.56 -22.93 6.33
C ASP A 160 3.07 -21.86 5.34
N VAL A 161 3.99 -21.38 4.51
CA VAL A 161 3.72 -20.32 3.54
C VAL A 161 2.63 -20.69 2.54
N VAL A 162 2.46 -21.98 2.23
CA VAL A 162 1.44 -22.43 1.26
C VAL A 162 0.05 -22.26 1.87
N LYS A 163 -0.14 -22.70 3.11
CA LYS A 163 -1.43 -22.52 3.82
C LYS A 163 -1.70 -21.04 4.09
N LEU A 164 -0.69 -20.30 4.53
CA LEU A 164 -0.81 -18.86 4.79
C LEU A 164 -1.20 -18.09 3.51
N THR A 165 -0.56 -18.40 2.38
CA THR A 165 -0.92 -17.84 1.07
C THR A 165 -2.37 -18.17 0.71
N ALA A 166 -2.80 -19.41 0.92
CA ALA A 166 -4.19 -19.81 0.64
C ALA A 166 -5.20 -19.07 1.53
N CYS A 167 -4.90 -18.85 2.81
CA CYS A 167 -5.74 -18.05 3.72
C CYS A 167 -5.86 -16.61 3.22
N ILE A 168 -4.74 -15.97 2.88
CA ILE A 168 -4.74 -14.58 2.39
C ILE A 168 -5.44 -14.49 1.02
N GLN A 169 -5.28 -15.49 0.16
CA GLN A 169 -6.02 -15.55 -1.10
C GLN A 169 -7.54 -15.60 -0.88
N ALA A 170 -8.01 -16.25 0.20
CA ALA A 170 -9.44 -16.29 0.54
C ALA A 170 -10.01 -14.92 0.96
N ILE A 171 -9.17 -13.93 1.29
CA ILE A 171 -9.57 -12.52 1.45
C ILE A 171 -10.00 -11.92 0.09
N GLY A 172 -9.51 -12.47 -1.02
CA GLY A 172 -9.89 -12.10 -2.38
C GLY A 172 -8.72 -11.70 -3.28
N PHE A 173 -7.50 -11.66 -2.75
CA PHE A 173 -6.30 -11.34 -3.54
C PHE A 173 -6.03 -12.41 -4.60
N THR A 174 -5.35 -12.01 -5.68
CA THR A 174 -4.80 -12.94 -6.65
C THR A 174 -3.72 -13.82 -6.01
N PRO A 175 -3.42 -15.01 -6.56
CA PRO A 175 -2.34 -15.86 -6.04
C PRO A 175 -0.98 -15.13 -5.97
N ALA A 176 -0.72 -14.23 -6.91
CA ALA A 176 0.50 -13.45 -6.94
C ALA A 176 0.57 -12.47 -5.76
N CYS A 177 -0.46 -11.63 -5.57
CA CYS A 177 -0.50 -10.69 -4.47
C CYS A 177 -0.55 -11.38 -3.10
N ALA A 178 -1.31 -12.47 -2.97
CA ALA A 178 -1.38 -13.25 -1.73
C ALA A 178 -0.01 -13.80 -1.32
N SER A 179 0.82 -14.22 -2.28
CA SER A 179 2.16 -14.77 -1.98
C SER A 179 3.09 -13.76 -1.32
N ILE A 180 3.11 -12.50 -1.76
CA ILE A 180 3.95 -11.46 -1.12
C ILE A 180 3.41 -11.05 0.25
N TRP A 181 2.09 -11.01 0.45
CA TRP A 181 1.50 -10.81 1.77
C TRP A 181 1.86 -11.94 2.75
N ALA A 182 1.90 -13.19 2.27
CA ALA A 182 2.31 -14.33 3.08
C ALA A 182 3.78 -14.22 3.49
N TYR A 183 4.69 -13.91 2.55
CA TYR A 183 6.09 -13.69 2.88
C TYR A 183 6.30 -12.47 3.78
N ASN A 184 5.54 -11.38 3.60
CA ASN A 184 5.56 -10.23 4.51
C ASN A 184 5.19 -10.66 5.92
N THR A 185 4.08 -11.38 6.08
CA THR A 185 3.62 -11.88 7.38
C THR A 185 4.68 -12.77 8.05
N LEU A 186 5.38 -13.61 7.29
CA LEU A 186 6.47 -14.45 7.82
C LEU A 186 7.70 -13.62 8.21
N ASN A 187 8.06 -12.61 7.42
CA ASN A 187 9.17 -11.71 7.73
C ASN A 187 8.88 -10.86 8.97
N THR A 188 7.70 -10.24 9.04
CA THR A 188 7.25 -9.48 10.21
C THR A 188 7.18 -10.35 11.46
N ARG A 189 6.81 -11.63 11.34
CA ARG A 189 6.93 -12.57 12.46
C ARG A 189 8.39 -12.84 12.85
N ALA A 190 9.32 -12.88 11.91
CA ALA A 190 10.73 -13.13 12.21
C ALA A 190 11.37 -11.93 12.90
N GLU A 191 11.06 -10.71 12.45
CA GLU A 191 11.74 -9.48 12.89
C GLU A 191 10.98 -8.72 13.99
N CYS A 192 9.64 -8.78 14.03
CA CYS A 192 8.78 -7.92 14.85
C CYS A 192 7.86 -8.69 15.82
N LEU A 193 8.19 -9.94 16.17
CA LEU A 193 7.29 -10.80 16.94
C LEU A 193 6.89 -10.20 18.29
N GLU A 194 7.86 -9.65 19.01
CA GLU A 194 7.66 -9.16 20.37
C GLU A 194 6.70 -7.96 20.37
N GLU A 195 7.00 -6.96 19.54
CA GLU A 195 6.20 -5.76 19.32
C GLU A 195 4.78 -6.13 18.87
N CYS A 196 4.65 -7.09 17.96
CA CYS A 196 3.35 -7.54 17.47
C CYS A 196 2.52 -8.35 18.45
N LEU A 197 3.14 -9.11 19.35
CA LEU A 197 2.40 -9.77 20.44
C LEU A 197 1.90 -8.76 21.47
N GLU A 198 2.69 -7.75 21.79
CA GLU A 198 2.30 -6.67 22.71
C GLU A 198 1.19 -5.78 22.14
N ALA A 199 1.19 -5.57 20.82
CA ALA A 199 0.22 -4.74 20.12
C ALA A 199 -1.06 -5.46 19.65
N LEU A 200 -1.25 -6.76 19.93
CA LEU A 200 -2.36 -7.57 19.38
C LEU A 200 -3.74 -6.89 19.57
N ASP A 201 -4.03 -6.42 20.78
CA ASP A 201 -5.32 -5.80 21.09
C ASP A 201 -5.28 -4.27 20.99
N GLN A 202 -4.10 -3.68 20.73
CA GLN A 202 -3.93 -2.24 20.65
C GLN A 202 -4.54 -1.67 19.35
N PRO A 203 -4.97 -0.40 19.36
CA PRO A 203 -5.34 0.30 18.13
C PRO A 203 -4.15 0.49 17.19
N TYR A 204 -4.40 0.75 15.91
CA TYR A 204 -3.37 0.97 14.90
C TYR A 204 -2.56 2.24 15.13
N HIS A 205 -3.19 3.25 15.74
CA HIS A 205 -2.54 4.50 16.06
C HIS A 205 -2.59 4.81 17.56
N SER A 206 -1.54 5.46 18.04
CA SER A 206 -1.56 6.21 19.29
C SER A 206 -2.38 7.49 19.15
N ALA A 207 -2.70 8.13 20.28
CA ALA A 207 -3.56 9.32 20.31
C ALA A 207 -3.00 10.54 19.55
N ASP A 208 -1.68 10.57 19.31
CA ASP A 208 -0.99 11.58 18.51
C ASP A 208 -0.96 11.25 17.00
N GLY A 209 -1.52 10.10 16.61
CA GLY A 209 -1.59 9.67 15.21
C GLY A 209 -0.39 8.85 14.73
N ALA A 210 0.64 8.62 15.56
CA ALA A 210 1.71 7.69 15.21
C ALA A 210 1.18 6.25 15.15
N LEU A 211 1.85 5.37 14.39
CA LEU A 211 1.53 3.95 14.38
C LEU A 211 1.90 3.29 15.70
N ASN A 212 1.20 2.22 16.07
CA ASN A 212 1.65 1.35 17.15
C ASN A 212 2.96 0.62 16.78
N ASP A 213 3.64 0.09 17.79
CA ASP A 213 5.00 -0.45 17.63
C ASP A 213 5.09 -1.62 16.66
N CYS A 214 4.07 -2.48 16.60
CA CYS A 214 4.01 -3.59 15.64
C CYS A 214 3.92 -3.12 14.20
N LEU A 215 3.00 -2.18 13.93
CA LEU A 215 2.82 -1.65 12.59
C LEU A 215 4.05 -0.86 12.18
N LEU A 216 4.63 -0.06 13.07
CA LEU A 216 5.87 0.66 12.81
C LEU A 216 7.02 -0.31 12.44
N CYS A 217 7.22 -1.37 13.22
CA CYS A 217 8.23 -2.38 12.92
C CYS A 217 7.99 -3.08 11.57
N ASP A 218 6.75 -3.44 11.24
CA ASP A 218 6.40 -3.97 9.91
C ASP A 218 6.76 -2.98 8.79
N GLU A 219 6.54 -1.68 9.00
CA GLU A 219 6.87 -0.66 7.99
C GLU A 219 8.37 -0.50 7.76
N GLU A 220 9.17 -0.68 8.81
CA GLU A 220 10.61 -0.51 8.78
C GLU A 220 11.32 -1.77 8.26
N GLU A 221 10.94 -2.94 8.78
CA GLU A 221 11.63 -4.21 8.50
C GLU A 221 11.11 -4.92 7.25
N SER A 222 9.78 -4.87 7.01
CA SER A 222 9.17 -5.54 5.86
C SER A 222 8.78 -4.58 4.74
N GLY A 223 8.47 -3.32 5.08
CA GLY A 223 7.92 -2.32 4.17
C GLY A 223 8.72 -2.06 2.89
N PRO A 224 10.06 -1.89 2.92
CA PRO A 224 10.85 -1.63 1.72
C PRO A 224 10.76 -2.74 0.66
N VAL A 225 10.91 -4.00 1.10
CA VAL A 225 10.80 -5.18 0.24
C VAL A 225 9.36 -5.37 -0.22
N PHE A 226 8.39 -5.30 0.71
CA PHE A 226 6.98 -5.45 0.40
C PHE A 226 6.51 -4.45 -0.66
N GLN A 227 6.82 -3.16 -0.47
CA GLN A 227 6.41 -2.11 -1.41
C GLN A 227 7.00 -2.33 -2.80
N ALA A 228 8.27 -2.72 -2.89
CA ALA A 228 8.93 -2.94 -4.18
C ALA A 228 8.38 -4.16 -4.93
N VAL A 229 8.07 -5.25 -4.22
CA VAL A 229 7.60 -6.50 -4.82
C VAL A 229 6.09 -6.49 -5.07
N ALA A 230 5.29 -5.99 -4.12
CA ALA A 230 3.85 -5.86 -4.28
C ALA A 230 3.50 -4.82 -5.35
N GLY A 231 4.28 -3.74 -5.47
CA GLY A 231 3.99 -2.62 -6.36
C GLY A 231 2.85 -1.74 -5.83
N ARG A 232 1.65 -2.31 -5.65
CA ARG A 232 0.52 -1.64 -5.00
C ARG A 232 0.53 -1.89 -3.49
N THR A 233 0.39 -0.82 -2.73
CA THR A 233 0.16 -0.83 -1.28
C THR A 233 -1.00 0.11 -0.93
N ARG A 234 -1.44 0.08 0.33
CA ARG A 234 -2.43 1.04 0.84
C ARG A 234 -1.95 2.50 0.69
N ARG A 235 -0.63 2.73 0.73
CA ARG A 235 -0.02 4.07 0.73
C ARG A 235 0.01 4.72 -0.66
N ASN A 236 0.12 3.93 -1.73
CA ASN A 236 0.39 4.46 -3.07
C ASN A 236 -0.78 4.33 -4.06
N THR A 237 -1.93 3.83 -3.60
CA THR A 237 -3.09 3.58 -4.45
C THR A 237 -4.11 4.71 -4.47
N GLY A 238 -4.01 5.72 -3.60
CA GLY A 238 -5.04 6.77 -3.52
C GLY A 238 -6.38 6.27 -2.98
N LEU A 239 -6.37 5.26 -2.11
CA LEU A 239 -7.55 4.82 -1.36
C LEU A 239 -7.35 5.14 0.11
N ALA A 240 -8.43 5.50 0.79
CA ALA A 240 -8.42 5.66 2.24
C ALA A 240 -8.41 4.28 2.91
N SER A 241 -7.55 4.08 3.91
CA SER A 241 -7.42 2.82 4.66
C SER A 241 -7.55 3.02 6.16
N SER A 242 -7.75 1.94 6.92
CA SER A 242 -7.83 1.99 8.39
C SER A 242 -6.53 2.44 9.07
N MET A 243 -5.41 2.41 8.36
CA MET A 243 -4.14 3.01 8.79
C MET A 243 -4.00 4.39 8.16
N CYS A 244 -4.26 5.41 8.96
CA CYS A 244 -4.29 6.79 8.55
C CYS A 244 -2.89 7.34 8.28
N ARG A 245 -2.74 8.27 7.34
CA ARG A 245 -1.44 8.80 6.90
C ARG A 245 -1.39 10.31 6.86
N PRO A 246 -0.21 10.92 7.04
CA PRO A 246 -0.03 12.33 6.74
C PRO A 246 -0.45 12.65 5.30
N CYS A 247 -1.09 13.80 5.10
CA CYS A 247 -1.50 14.26 3.76
C CYS A 247 -0.32 14.34 2.78
N ALA A 248 0.88 14.65 3.27
CA ALA A 248 2.11 14.70 2.48
C ALA A 248 2.52 13.34 1.86
N GLU A 249 2.06 12.23 2.42
CA GLU A 249 2.30 10.88 1.87
C GLU A 249 1.24 10.46 0.86
N VAL A 250 0.15 11.22 0.75
CA VAL A 250 -1.00 10.91 -0.09
C VAL A 250 -0.87 11.65 -1.41
N ARG A 251 -1.17 10.93 -2.49
CA ARG A 251 -1.17 11.48 -3.83
C ARG A 251 -2.53 11.23 -4.47
N PRO A 252 -3.21 12.26 -4.98
CA PRO A 252 -4.51 12.12 -5.64
C PRO A 252 -4.46 11.12 -6.80
N LEU A 253 -5.38 10.16 -6.77
CA LEU A 253 -5.54 9.16 -7.83
C LEU A 253 -6.98 8.66 -7.89
N THR A 254 -7.52 8.52 -9.10
CA THR A 254 -8.86 7.95 -9.33
C THR A 254 -8.76 6.64 -10.07
N HIS A 255 -9.80 5.81 -9.96
CA HIS A 255 -9.85 4.46 -10.52
C HIS A 255 -11.03 4.33 -11.46
N GLU A 256 -10.86 4.84 -12.68
CA GLU A 256 -11.83 4.76 -13.76
C GLU A 256 -11.20 3.98 -14.91
N TYR A 257 -11.68 2.76 -15.15
CA TYR A 257 -11.14 1.86 -16.17
C TYR A 257 -12.29 1.36 -17.06
N THR A 258 -12.64 2.16 -18.06
CA THR A 258 -13.65 1.83 -19.07
C THR A 258 -12.99 1.66 -20.44
N PRO A 259 -13.23 0.54 -21.16
CA PRO A 259 -12.74 0.36 -22.54
C PRO A 259 -13.24 1.43 -23.52
#